data_AF-R5K744-F1
#
_entry.id   AF-R5K744-F1
#
_cell.length_a   1.000
_cell.length_b   1.000
_cell.length_c   1.000
_cell.angle_alpha   90.00
_cell.angle_beta   90.00
_cell.angle_gamma   90.00
#
_symmetry.space_group_name_H-M   'P 1'
#
loop_
_entity.id
_entity.type
_entity.pdbx_description
1 polymer ?
#
loop_
_entity_poly.entity_id
_entity_poly.type
_entity_poly.pdbx_seq_one_letter_code
_entity_poly.pdbx_strand_id
1 'polypeptide(L)'
;MIANHRKQEYTARLKKGYTVINSGFQQLILNNGCEGNFDALRCTGLFGDDDSYKAENPQWVENIDREIRKVFNVTKTCKVNDTSCAIQYRYLSGGLTSKLWFNDGYTFITSDGYMIYLSYGKCTDYPNSISPKLKSICGWISFDVNGFKKPNQYGRDFFEFVISQSGYIYPAVSVDYAQAVAGEGWETSTSYWRNSPGQCGKPGEKPPSNAGGSNCAARIMENGWKMDY
;
A
#
# COMPACT_ATOMS: atom_id res chain seq x y z
N MET A 1 20.25 5.55 20.71
CA MET A 1 20.95 5.80 19.43
C MET A 1 20.54 4.78 18.34
N ILE A 2 20.63 3.47 18.59
CA ILE A 2 20.27 2.40 17.61
C ILE A 2 18.80 2.43 17.18
N ALA A 3 17.85 2.65 18.10
CA ALA A 3 16.43 2.68 17.76
C ALA A 3 16.08 3.84 16.81
N ASN A 4 16.64 5.04 17.04
CA ASN A 4 16.41 6.20 16.17
C ASN A 4 17.04 6.00 14.79
N HIS A 5 18.22 5.38 14.72
CA HIS A 5 18.87 5.06 13.45
C HIS A 5 18.01 4.10 12.60
N ARG A 6 17.46 3.03 13.20
CA ARG A 6 16.56 2.11 12.49
C ARG A 6 15.28 2.79 11.99
N LYS A 7 14.69 3.68 12.79
CA LYS A 7 13.51 4.47 12.36
C LYS A 7 13.81 5.32 11.12
N GLN A 8 14.99 5.95 11.09
CA GLN A 8 15.45 6.73 9.92
C GLN A 8 15.66 5.82 8.70
N GLU A 9 16.28 4.65 8.89
CA GLU A 9 16.48 3.67 7.82
C GLU A 9 15.14 3.21 7.21
N TYR A 10 14.18 2.78 8.04
CA TYR A 10 12.87 2.36 7.54
C TYR A 10 12.14 3.49 6.84
N THR A 11 12.22 4.71 7.36
CA THR A 11 11.57 5.87 6.73
C THR A 11 12.19 6.19 5.38
N ALA A 12 13.53 6.09 5.26
CA ALA A 12 14.22 6.26 3.99
C ALA A 12 13.86 5.15 2.99
N ARG A 13 13.77 3.89 3.43
CA ARG A 13 13.36 2.77 2.59
C ARG A 13 11.90 2.88 2.14
N LEU A 14 10.99 3.33 3.02
CA LEU A 14 9.59 3.64 2.70
C LEU A 14 9.52 4.72 1.62
N LYS A 15 10.28 5.82 1.77
CA LYS A 15 10.32 6.91 0.79
C LYS A 15 10.82 6.45 -0.58
N LYS A 16 11.89 5.66 -0.60
CA LYS A 16 12.43 5.07 -1.83
C LYS A 16 11.39 4.12 -2.46
N GLY A 17 10.81 3.22 -1.68
CA GLY A 17 9.82 2.26 -2.17
C GLY A 17 8.56 2.93 -2.72
N TYR A 18 8.04 3.95 -2.02
CA TYR A 18 6.94 4.79 -2.51
C TYR A 18 7.25 5.39 -3.89
N THR A 19 8.47 5.91 -4.08
CA THR A 19 8.90 6.49 -5.36
C THR A 19 8.99 5.40 -6.44
N VAL A 20 9.57 4.25 -6.12
CA VAL A 20 9.71 3.10 -7.03
C VAL A 20 8.35 2.56 -7.46
N ILE A 21 7.42 2.38 -6.52
CA ILE A 21 6.07 1.87 -6.82
C ILE A 21 5.32 2.83 -7.73
N ASN A 22 5.29 4.12 -7.40
CA ASN A 22 4.64 5.12 -8.26
C ASN A 22 5.28 5.14 -9.65
N SER A 23 6.61 5.17 -9.74
CA SER A 23 7.31 5.18 -11.04
C SER A 23 6.99 3.93 -11.87
N GLY A 24 6.90 2.75 -11.23
CA GLY A 24 6.52 1.51 -11.90
C GLY A 24 5.09 1.54 -12.43
N PHE A 25 4.12 2.03 -11.66
CA PHE A 25 2.74 2.19 -12.15
C PHE A 25 2.62 3.25 -13.24
N GLN A 26 3.36 4.35 -13.17
CA GLN A 26 3.37 5.35 -14.24
C GLN A 26 3.99 4.77 -15.53
N GLN A 27 5.07 3.97 -15.42
CA GLN A 27 5.64 3.27 -16.56
C GLN A 27 4.69 2.21 -17.12
N LEU A 28 3.93 1.53 -16.25
CA LEU A 28 2.89 0.57 -16.64
C LEU A 28 1.82 1.24 -17.49
N ILE A 29 1.33 2.40 -17.03
CA ILE A 29 0.35 3.23 -17.75
C ILE A 29 0.90 3.65 -19.12
N LEU A 30 2.14 4.14 -19.16
CA LEU A 30 2.80 4.56 -20.40
C LEU A 30 2.97 3.39 -21.38
N ASN A 31 3.40 2.21 -20.90
CA ASN A 31 3.58 1.02 -21.73
C ASN A 31 2.27 0.51 -22.36
N ASN A 32 1.13 0.89 -21.78
CA ASN A 32 -0.20 0.54 -22.27
C ASN A 32 -0.88 1.70 -23.03
N GLY A 33 -0.18 2.81 -23.29
CA GLY A 33 -0.72 3.95 -24.04
C GLY A 33 -1.85 4.70 -23.31
N CYS A 34 -1.83 4.68 -21.99
CA CYS A 34 -2.89 5.24 -21.13
C CYS A 34 -2.48 6.54 -20.42
N GLU A 35 -1.33 7.10 -20.78
CA GLU A 35 -0.84 8.36 -20.21
C GLU A 35 -1.80 9.53 -20.49
N GLY A 36 -1.85 10.49 -19.57
CA GLY A 36 -2.75 11.65 -19.68
C GLY A 36 -4.23 11.34 -19.39
N ASN A 37 -4.61 10.07 -19.26
CA ASN A 37 -5.95 9.69 -18.80
C ASN A 37 -6.04 9.82 -17.27
N PHE A 38 -7.08 10.50 -16.77
CA PHE A 38 -7.31 10.55 -15.34
C PHE A 38 -7.64 9.18 -14.76
N ASP A 39 -8.32 8.32 -15.53
CA ASP A 39 -8.69 6.93 -15.19
C ASP A 39 -7.76 5.90 -15.85
N ALA A 40 -6.46 6.22 -15.86
CA ALA A 40 -5.43 5.46 -16.58
C ALA A 40 -5.36 3.97 -16.21
N LEU A 41 -5.62 3.59 -14.95
CA LEU A 41 -5.55 2.18 -14.55
C LEU A 41 -6.60 1.32 -15.25
N ARG A 42 -7.85 1.79 -15.38
CA ARG A 42 -8.87 1.05 -16.13
C ARG A 42 -8.50 0.91 -17.61
N CYS A 43 -7.93 1.97 -18.18
CA CYS A 43 -7.44 1.95 -19.57
C CYS A 43 -6.40 0.83 -19.80
N THR A 44 -5.56 0.50 -18.81
CA THR A 44 -4.57 -0.58 -18.97
C THR A 44 -5.19 -1.97 -19.17
N GLY A 45 -6.47 -2.16 -18.82
CA GLY A 45 -7.12 -3.47 -18.81
C GLY A 45 -6.61 -4.42 -17.72
N LEU A 46 -5.76 -3.95 -16.81
CA LEU A 46 -5.25 -4.70 -15.66
C LEU A 46 -6.06 -4.43 -14.38
N PHE A 47 -6.88 -3.37 -14.41
CA PHE A 47 -7.79 -2.93 -13.37
C PHE A 47 -9.14 -2.63 -14.02
N GLY A 48 -10.24 -2.76 -13.27
CA GLY A 48 -11.59 -2.56 -13.82
C GLY A 48 -12.68 -2.64 -12.77
N ASP A 49 -13.94 -2.72 -13.19
CA ASP A 49 -15.08 -2.45 -12.29
C ASP A 49 -15.68 -3.69 -11.61
N ASP A 50 -15.26 -4.89 -12.01
CA ASP A 50 -15.84 -6.14 -11.54
C ASP A 50 -14.89 -6.97 -10.66
N ASP A 51 -15.45 -8.02 -10.07
CA ASP A 51 -14.71 -8.91 -9.17
C ASP A 51 -13.85 -9.95 -9.93
N SER A 52 -13.63 -9.82 -11.23
CA SER A 52 -12.71 -10.68 -12.00
C SER A 52 -11.26 -10.23 -11.85
N TYR A 53 -11.01 -8.98 -11.43
CA TYR A 53 -9.69 -8.42 -11.18
C TYR A 53 -9.16 -8.84 -9.81
N LYS A 54 -8.97 -10.14 -9.59
CA LYS A 54 -8.57 -10.73 -8.30
C LYS A 54 -7.73 -11.99 -8.47
N ALA A 55 -7.06 -12.41 -7.40
CA ALA A 55 -6.07 -13.47 -7.44
C ALA A 55 -6.62 -14.84 -7.85
N GLU A 56 -7.90 -15.11 -7.58
CA GLU A 56 -8.56 -16.37 -7.98
C GLU A 56 -8.84 -16.46 -9.48
N ASN A 57 -8.69 -15.36 -10.23
CA ASN A 57 -8.78 -15.36 -11.68
C ASN A 57 -7.36 -15.59 -12.28
N PRO A 58 -7.07 -16.78 -12.83
CA PRO A 58 -5.74 -17.07 -13.37
C PRO A 58 -5.34 -16.15 -14.51
N GLN A 59 -6.30 -15.75 -15.35
CA GLN A 59 -6.04 -14.88 -16.50
C GLN A 59 -5.62 -13.47 -16.04
N TRP A 60 -6.26 -12.94 -15.00
CA TRP A 60 -5.87 -11.67 -14.40
C TRP A 60 -4.46 -11.77 -13.80
N VAL A 61 -4.18 -12.83 -13.03
CA VAL A 61 -2.86 -13.05 -12.40
C VAL A 61 -1.74 -13.17 -13.44
N GLU A 62 -1.97 -13.87 -14.55
CA GLU A 62 -0.99 -13.97 -15.64
C GLU A 62 -0.75 -12.62 -16.34
N ASN A 63 -1.82 -11.86 -16.58
CA ASN A 63 -1.72 -10.56 -17.20
C ASN A 63 -0.98 -9.56 -16.30
N ILE A 64 -1.36 -9.46 -15.03
CA ILE A 64 -0.71 -8.54 -14.10
C ILE A 64 0.75 -8.94 -13.85
N ASP A 65 1.08 -10.23 -13.70
CA ASP A 65 2.47 -10.67 -13.51
C ASP A 65 3.35 -10.33 -14.73
N ARG A 66 2.84 -10.57 -15.94
CA ARG A 66 3.54 -10.23 -17.18
C ARG A 66 3.84 -8.74 -17.26
N GLU A 67 2.87 -7.88 -16.95
CA GLU A 67 3.05 -6.43 -17.08
C GLU A 67 3.90 -5.84 -15.93
N ILE A 68 3.74 -6.33 -14.70
CA ILE A 68 4.57 -5.94 -13.55
C ILE A 68 6.05 -6.25 -13.81
N ARG A 69 6.37 -7.40 -14.41
CA ARG A 69 7.75 -7.77 -14.75
C ARG A 69 8.42 -6.85 -15.78
N LYS A 70 7.65 -6.10 -16.56
CA LYS A 70 8.19 -5.11 -17.50
C LYS A 70 8.64 -3.82 -16.81
N VAL A 71 8.10 -3.53 -15.63
CA VAL A 71 8.30 -2.24 -14.95
C VAL A 71 8.99 -2.38 -13.59
N PHE A 72 9.04 -3.59 -13.02
CA PHE A 72 9.78 -3.93 -11.82
C PHE A 72 10.76 -5.07 -12.08
N ASN A 73 11.95 -4.97 -11.48
CA ASN A 73 12.91 -6.09 -11.46
C ASN A 73 12.47 -7.13 -10.42
N VAL A 74 11.62 -8.06 -10.83
CA VAL A 74 11.01 -9.08 -9.96
C VAL A 74 11.93 -10.30 -9.80
N THR A 75 12.30 -10.61 -8.56
CA THR A 75 13.09 -11.80 -8.21
C THR A 75 12.24 -12.99 -7.80
N LYS A 76 11.01 -12.74 -7.31
CA LYS A 76 10.07 -13.78 -6.90
C LYS A 76 8.64 -13.26 -6.99
N THR A 77 7.73 -14.14 -7.39
CA THR A 77 6.28 -13.92 -7.33
C THR A 77 5.67 -15.00 -6.46
N CYS A 78 4.67 -14.66 -5.63
CA CYS A 78 3.81 -15.63 -4.96
C CYS A 78 2.38 -15.43 -5.43
N LYS A 79 1.73 -16.54 -5.79
CA LYS A 79 0.36 -16.60 -6.32
C LYS A 79 -0.54 -17.33 -5.32
N VAL A 80 -1.83 -17.45 -5.64
CA VAL A 80 -2.79 -18.23 -4.86
C VAL A 80 -2.22 -19.61 -4.53
N ASN A 81 -2.38 -20.02 -3.27
CA ASN A 81 -1.85 -21.26 -2.67
C ASN A 81 -0.31 -21.35 -2.52
N ASP A 82 0.48 -20.39 -2.99
CA ASP A 82 1.92 -20.34 -2.71
C ASP A 82 2.21 -19.72 -1.34
N THR A 83 2.50 -20.59 -0.37
CA THR A 83 2.81 -20.17 1.01
C THR A 83 4.25 -19.69 1.19
N SER A 84 5.08 -19.69 0.15
CA SER A 84 6.50 -19.33 0.25
C SER A 84 6.75 -17.83 0.47
N CYS A 85 5.71 -16.99 0.39
CA CYS A 85 5.72 -15.60 0.83
C CYS A 85 5.07 -15.37 2.19
N ALA A 86 4.54 -16.40 2.85
CA ALA A 86 3.83 -16.23 4.12
C ALA A 86 4.76 -15.69 5.21
N ILE A 87 4.39 -14.56 5.79
CA ILE A 87 5.12 -13.92 6.89
C ILE A 87 4.18 -13.72 8.07
N GLN A 88 4.65 -14.08 9.26
CA GLN A 88 4.01 -13.64 10.49
C GLN A 88 4.58 -12.29 10.90
N TYR A 89 3.69 -11.30 11.01
CA TYR A 89 4.02 -9.97 11.46
C TYR A 89 3.73 -9.79 12.95
N ARG A 90 4.24 -8.68 13.49
CA ARG A 90 3.84 -8.16 14.79
C ARG A 90 3.06 -6.88 14.59
N TYR A 91 2.03 -6.69 15.39
CA TYR A 91 1.44 -5.36 15.58
C TYR A 91 2.49 -4.37 16.09
N LEU A 92 2.21 -3.08 15.96
CA LEU A 92 3.08 -2.03 16.49
C LEU A 92 3.29 -2.18 18.01
N SER A 93 2.26 -2.64 18.72
CA SER A 93 2.28 -3.03 20.13
C SER A 93 3.17 -4.24 20.47
N GLY A 94 3.59 -5.03 19.47
CA GLY A 94 4.50 -6.17 19.62
C GLY A 94 3.82 -7.55 19.65
N GLY A 95 2.50 -7.59 19.85
CA GLY A 95 1.69 -8.81 19.75
C GLY A 95 1.80 -9.45 18.36
N LEU A 96 1.81 -10.78 18.29
CA LEU A 96 1.87 -11.49 17.01
C LEU A 96 0.52 -11.37 16.29
N THR A 97 0.58 -11.21 14.97
CA THR A 97 -0.59 -11.35 14.11
C THR A 97 -0.79 -12.81 13.71
N SER A 98 -1.92 -13.12 13.09
CA SER A 98 -1.98 -14.31 12.22
C SER A 98 -0.91 -14.21 11.14
N LYS A 99 -0.49 -15.36 10.59
CA LYS A 99 0.32 -15.32 9.38
C LYS A 99 -0.48 -14.58 8.31
N LEU A 100 0.09 -13.50 7.79
CA LEU A 100 -0.46 -12.85 6.62
C LEU A 100 -0.10 -13.75 5.46
N TRP A 101 -1.14 -14.36 4.90
CA TRP A 101 -1.03 -15.12 3.69
C TRP A 101 -1.20 -14.13 2.56
N PHE A 102 -0.13 -13.87 1.83
CA PHE A 102 -0.22 -13.09 0.61
C PHE A 102 -0.69 -13.94 -0.58
N ASN A 103 -1.60 -14.87 -0.31
CA ASN A 103 -2.15 -15.86 -1.23
C ASN A 103 -3.50 -15.42 -1.81
N ASP A 104 -4.20 -14.48 -1.17
CA ASP A 104 -5.50 -13.97 -1.66
C ASP A 104 -5.31 -12.77 -2.64
N GLY A 105 -4.07 -12.49 -3.02
CA GLY A 105 -3.66 -11.39 -3.89
C GLY A 105 -2.46 -11.76 -4.77
N TYR A 106 -1.95 -10.79 -5.53
CA TYR A 106 -0.73 -10.92 -6.30
C TYR A 106 0.46 -10.34 -5.53
N THR A 107 1.47 -11.15 -5.25
CA THR A 107 2.66 -10.71 -4.50
C THR A 107 3.91 -10.82 -5.33
N PHE A 108 4.77 -9.81 -5.27
CA PHE A 108 6.08 -9.88 -5.87
C PHE A 108 7.15 -9.26 -4.97
N ILE A 109 8.38 -9.75 -5.15
CA ILE A 109 9.58 -9.25 -4.47
C ILE A 109 10.51 -8.68 -5.53
N THR A 110 10.97 -7.46 -5.29
CA THR A 110 11.92 -6.76 -6.16
C THR A 110 13.37 -7.10 -5.80
N SER A 111 14.30 -6.89 -6.71
CA SER A 111 15.75 -7.03 -6.45
C SER A 111 16.27 -6.14 -5.31
N ASP A 112 15.59 -5.02 -5.05
CA ASP A 112 15.90 -4.09 -3.96
C ASP A 112 15.39 -4.57 -2.58
N GLY A 113 14.71 -5.72 -2.55
CA GLY A 113 14.20 -6.36 -1.35
C GLY A 113 12.87 -5.79 -0.86
N TYR A 114 12.10 -5.13 -1.72
CA TYR A 114 10.71 -4.74 -1.44
C TYR A 114 9.78 -5.91 -1.70
N MET A 115 8.88 -6.21 -0.76
CA MET A 115 7.76 -7.12 -0.99
C MET A 115 6.49 -6.29 -1.15
N ILE A 116 5.82 -6.48 -2.27
CA ILE A 116 4.64 -5.72 -2.65
C ILE A 116 3.51 -6.71 -2.89
N TYR A 117 2.42 -6.51 -2.18
CA TYR A 117 1.20 -7.30 -2.28
C TYR A 117 0.07 -6.41 -2.81
N LEU A 118 -0.53 -6.83 -3.93
CA LEU A 118 -1.72 -6.24 -4.52
C LEU A 118 -2.91 -7.13 -4.19
N SER A 119 -3.87 -6.62 -3.41
CA SER A 119 -5.02 -7.42 -2.97
C SER A 119 -5.96 -7.80 -4.12
N TYR A 120 -6.29 -6.83 -4.96
CA TYR A 120 -7.18 -6.95 -6.11
C TYR A 120 -7.01 -5.72 -7.00
N GLY A 121 -7.44 -5.80 -8.26
CA GLY A 121 -7.42 -4.71 -9.24
C GLY A 121 -8.80 -4.07 -9.49
N LYS A 122 -9.83 -4.42 -8.73
CA LYS A 122 -11.13 -3.76 -8.82
C LYS A 122 -11.04 -2.28 -8.43
N CYS A 123 -11.53 -1.41 -9.31
CA CYS A 123 -11.74 0.01 -9.10
C CYS A 123 -13.14 0.26 -8.54
N THR A 124 -13.20 1.03 -7.45
CA THR A 124 -14.44 1.47 -6.82
C THR A 124 -14.47 2.99 -6.84
N ASP A 125 -15.51 3.55 -7.45
CA ASP A 125 -15.70 5.01 -7.51
C ASP A 125 -16.26 5.55 -6.20
N TYR A 126 -15.74 6.73 -5.82
CA TYR A 126 -16.20 7.48 -4.66
C TYR A 126 -16.86 8.79 -5.14
N PRO A 127 -18.17 8.77 -5.47
CA PRO A 127 -18.84 9.91 -6.09
C PRO A 127 -18.86 11.17 -5.23
N ASN A 128 -18.79 11.01 -3.89
CA ASN A 128 -18.71 12.11 -2.94
C ASN A 128 -17.26 12.50 -2.60
N SER A 129 -16.27 11.94 -3.30
CA SER A 129 -14.86 12.27 -3.07
C SER A 129 -14.62 13.75 -3.35
N ILE A 130 -14.04 14.44 -2.35
CA ILE A 130 -13.54 15.80 -2.52
C ILE A 130 -12.02 15.85 -2.79
N SER A 131 -11.33 14.69 -2.77
CA SER A 131 -9.90 14.65 -3.13
C SER A 131 -9.74 15.00 -4.61
N PRO A 132 -8.83 15.91 -5.00
CA PRO A 132 -8.55 16.17 -6.42
C PRO A 132 -7.75 15.02 -7.08
N LYS A 133 -7.20 14.11 -6.28
CA LYS A 133 -6.28 13.05 -6.76
C LYS A 133 -6.92 11.67 -6.73
N LEU A 134 -7.84 11.42 -5.80
CA LEU A 134 -8.39 10.10 -5.53
C LEU A 134 -9.91 10.12 -5.72
N LYS A 135 -10.39 9.82 -6.93
CA LYS A 135 -11.82 9.69 -7.25
C LYS A 135 -12.28 8.23 -7.27
N SER A 136 -11.36 7.31 -7.54
CA SER A 136 -11.61 5.87 -7.45
C SER A 136 -10.42 5.19 -6.78
N ILE A 137 -10.71 4.15 -6.01
CA ILE A 137 -9.69 3.28 -5.43
C ILE A 137 -9.65 2.00 -6.24
N CYS A 138 -8.54 1.76 -6.91
CA CYS A 138 -8.25 0.63 -7.79
C CYS A 138 -7.41 -0.44 -7.09
N GLY A 139 -7.83 -0.80 -5.87
CA GLY A 139 -7.17 -1.82 -5.06
C GLY A 139 -6.31 -1.29 -3.92
N TRP A 140 -5.79 -2.24 -3.16
CA TRP A 140 -4.92 -2.00 -2.00
C TRP A 140 -3.55 -2.60 -2.24
N ILE A 141 -2.54 -1.88 -1.75
CA ILE A 141 -1.17 -2.35 -1.70
C ILE A 141 -0.74 -2.47 -0.25
N SER A 142 -0.29 -3.66 0.12
CA SER A 142 0.54 -3.84 1.29
C SER A 142 2.00 -3.87 0.85
N PHE A 143 2.79 -3.02 1.47
CA PHE A 143 4.17 -2.76 1.09
C PHE A 143 5.09 -3.03 2.28
N ASP A 144 5.92 -4.05 2.15
CA ASP A 144 7.01 -4.32 3.07
C ASP A 144 8.35 -3.80 2.51
N VAL A 145 9.02 -2.95 3.29
CA VAL A 145 10.22 -2.23 2.86
C VAL A 145 11.50 -3.07 2.91
N ASN A 146 11.53 -4.24 3.57
CA ASN A 146 12.72 -5.08 3.78
C ASN A 146 12.52 -6.57 3.40
N GLY A 147 11.35 -6.93 2.87
CA GLY A 147 11.02 -8.24 2.31
C GLY A 147 10.89 -9.29 3.41
N PHE A 148 11.67 -10.37 3.30
CA PHE A 148 11.66 -11.43 4.32
C PHE A 148 12.49 -11.09 5.58
N LYS A 149 13.21 -9.96 5.57
CA LYS A 149 14.09 -9.57 6.65
C LYS A 149 13.28 -8.95 7.78
N LYS A 150 13.69 -9.23 9.02
CA LYS A 150 13.11 -8.65 10.24
C LYS A 150 13.16 -7.12 10.23
N PRO A 151 12.26 -6.43 10.99
CA PRO A 151 11.42 -6.95 12.07
C PRO A 151 10.13 -7.69 11.70
N ASN A 152 9.57 -7.52 10.51
CA ASN A 152 8.21 -7.92 10.14
C ASN A 152 7.20 -7.33 11.14
N GLN A 153 7.12 -6.01 11.19
CA GLN A 153 6.29 -5.26 12.12
C GLN A 153 5.52 -4.15 11.41
N TYR A 154 4.21 -4.16 11.64
CA TYR A 154 3.31 -3.10 11.22
C TYR A 154 3.79 -1.72 11.68
N GLY A 155 3.83 -0.78 10.74
CA GLY A 155 4.27 0.58 10.98
C GLY A 155 5.79 0.70 11.21
N ARG A 156 6.57 -0.34 10.92
CA ARG A 156 8.05 -0.26 10.90
C ARG A 156 8.56 -0.56 9.51
N ASP A 157 8.28 -1.76 9.03
CA ASP A 157 8.65 -2.20 7.68
C ASP A 157 7.45 -2.54 6.82
N PHE A 158 6.29 -2.87 7.41
CA PHE A 158 5.04 -3.10 6.68
C PHE A 158 4.09 -1.89 6.73
N PHE A 159 3.56 -1.50 5.57
CA PHE A 159 2.71 -0.32 5.38
C PHE A 159 1.58 -0.56 4.37
N GLU A 160 0.43 0.09 4.55
CA GLU A 160 -0.74 -0.03 3.68
C GLU A 160 -1.01 1.24 2.86
N PHE A 161 -1.36 1.04 1.60
CA PHE A 161 -1.66 2.07 0.62
C PHE A 161 -2.89 1.67 -0.21
N VAL A 162 -3.55 2.68 -0.78
CA VAL A 162 -4.55 2.51 -1.85
C VAL A 162 -3.96 2.97 -3.17
N ILE A 163 -4.43 2.39 -4.27
CA ILE A 163 -4.06 2.82 -5.62
C ILE A 163 -5.17 3.70 -6.16
N SER A 164 -4.83 4.90 -6.64
CA SER A 164 -5.78 5.77 -7.33
C SER A 164 -6.02 5.30 -8.76
N GLN A 165 -7.13 5.73 -9.35
CA GLN A 165 -7.44 5.60 -10.77
C GLN A 165 -6.32 6.07 -11.72
N SER A 166 -5.49 7.00 -11.27
CA SER A 166 -4.33 7.53 -12.01
C SER A 166 -3.02 6.74 -11.83
N GLY A 167 -3.05 5.63 -11.08
CA GLY A 167 -1.88 4.78 -10.82
C GLY A 167 -0.95 5.27 -9.71
N TYR A 168 -1.20 6.43 -9.12
CA TYR A 168 -0.48 6.87 -7.93
C TYR A 168 -1.01 6.17 -6.68
N ILE A 169 -0.11 5.84 -5.75
CA ILE A 169 -0.46 5.27 -4.46
C ILE A 169 -0.55 6.35 -3.38
N TYR A 170 -1.49 6.18 -2.46
CA TYR A 170 -1.72 7.06 -1.32
C TYR A 170 -1.77 6.24 -0.04
N PRO A 171 -1.15 6.68 1.07
CA PRO A 171 -1.23 5.92 2.32
C PRO A 171 -2.69 5.70 2.70
N ALA A 172 -2.99 4.50 3.18
CA ALA A 172 -4.27 4.24 3.83
C ALA A 172 -4.48 5.27 4.95
N VAL A 173 -5.71 5.77 5.07
CA VAL A 173 -6.13 6.82 6.04
C VAL A 173 -5.32 8.12 6.02
N SER A 174 -4.68 8.44 4.90
CA SER A 174 -4.14 9.78 4.61
C SER A 174 -5.24 10.82 4.37
N VAL A 175 -4.88 12.10 4.26
CA VAL A 175 -5.79 13.17 3.83
C VAL A 175 -6.48 12.82 2.51
N ASP A 176 -5.73 12.39 1.48
CA ASP A 176 -6.29 12.06 0.16
C ASP A 176 -7.28 10.87 0.26
N TYR A 177 -6.95 9.84 1.07
CA TYR A 177 -7.88 8.73 1.35
C TYR A 177 -9.14 9.20 2.09
N ALA A 178 -8.98 9.98 3.16
CA ALA A 178 -10.08 10.44 3.98
C ALA A 178 -11.03 11.35 3.18
N GLN A 179 -10.49 12.26 2.37
CA GLN A 179 -11.26 13.10 1.46
C GLN A 179 -12.02 12.30 0.40
N ALA A 180 -11.47 11.17 -0.06
CA ALA A 180 -12.17 10.30 -0.99
C ALA A 180 -13.30 9.52 -0.32
N VAL A 181 -13.04 8.91 0.84
CA VAL A 181 -13.98 8.00 1.50
C VAL A 181 -15.05 8.72 2.32
N ALA A 182 -14.69 9.82 2.99
CA ALA A 182 -15.57 10.55 3.91
C ALA A 182 -16.12 11.87 3.35
N GLY A 183 -15.65 12.34 2.19
CA GLY A 183 -16.12 13.57 1.55
C GLY A 183 -15.93 14.81 2.45
N GLU A 184 -16.93 15.70 2.49
CA GLU A 184 -16.91 16.97 3.23
C GLU A 184 -16.75 16.84 4.76
N GLY A 185 -16.86 15.64 5.33
CA GLY A 185 -16.68 15.37 6.77
C GLY A 185 -15.32 14.76 7.13
N TRP A 186 -14.35 14.76 6.22
CA TRP A 186 -13.12 13.99 6.38
C TRP A 186 -12.26 14.42 7.58
N GLU A 187 -12.26 15.70 7.97
CA GLU A 187 -11.41 16.22 9.04
C GLU A 187 -11.71 15.60 10.40
N THR A 188 -12.94 15.16 10.64
CA THR A 188 -13.38 14.52 11.89
C THR A 188 -13.60 13.01 11.75
N SER A 189 -13.55 12.49 10.53
CA SER A 189 -13.75 11.08 10.24
C SER A 189 -12.61 10.21 10.77
N THR A 190 -12.94 9.00 11.25
CA THR A 190 -11.98 7.96 11.60
C THR A 190 -11.25 7.37 10.39
N SER A 191 -11.68 7.74 9.17
CA SER A 191 -10.93 7.49 7.92
C SER A 191 -9.67 8.34 7.81
N TYR A 192 -9.50 9.37 8.66
CA TYR A 192 -8.27 10.14 8.75
C TYR A 192 -7.44 9.71 9.96
N TRP A 193 -6.16 9.39 9.76
CA TRP A 193 -5.30 8.80 10.79
C TRP A 193 -5.21 9.62 12.07
N ARG A 194 -5.32 10.96 12.00
CA ARG A 194 -5.29 11.85 13.17
C ARG A 194 -6.45 11.59 14.13
N ASN A 195 -7.56 11.05 13.62
CA ASN A 195 -8.76 10.69 14.38
C ASN A 195 -8.84 9.20 14.70
N SER A 196 -7.83 8.41 14.31
CA SER A 196 -7.76 6.96 14.52
C SER A 196 -6.49 6.56 15.31
N PRO A 197 -6.40 6.95 16.60
CA PRO A 197 -5.18 6.76 17.39
C PRO A 197 -4.82 5.29 17.64
N GLY A 198 -5.76 4.38 17.49
CA GLY A 198 -5.57 2.94 17.70
C GLY A 198 -4.59 2.28 16.74
N GLN A 199 -4.23 2.94 15.63
CA GLN A 199 -3.22 2.41 14.70
C GLN A 199 -1.82 2.85 15.08
N CYS A 200 -1.61 4.17 15.13
CA CYS A 200 -0.26 4.74 15.17
C CYS A 200 -0.14 5.89 16.17
N GLY A 201 -1.11 6.09 17.06
CA GLY A 201 -1.17 7.24 17.96
C GLY A 201 -1.48 8.57 17.26
N LYS A 202 -1.72 9.61 18.06
CA LYS A 202 -1.90 10.99 17.58
C LYS A 202 -0.56 11.65 17.25
N PRO A 203 -0.55 12.74 16.46
CA PRO A 203 0.67 13.53 16.22
C PRO A 203 1.37 13.90 17.54
N GLY A 204 2.68 13.62 17.65
CA GLY A 204 3.47 13.92 18.84
C GLY A 204 3.22 13.02 20.06
N GLU A 205 2.23 12.13 20.01
CA GLU A 205 1.93 11.19 21.09
C GLU A 205 2.51 9.80 20.80
N LYS A 206 2.81 9.07 21.88
CA LYS A 206 3.14 7.65 21.79
C LYS A 206 1.90 6.86 21.37
N PRO A 207 2.03 5.83 20.53
CA PRO A 207 0.92 4.93 20.23
C PRO A 207 0.39 4.27 21.51
N PRO A 208 -0.92 3.98 21.58
CA PRO A 208 -1.49 3.24 22.70
C PRO A 208 -0.88 1.83 22.80
N SER A 209 -0.97 1.20 23.98
CA SER A 209 -0.36 -0.10 24.24
C SER A 209 -0.92 -1.24 23.37
N ASN A 210 -2.09 -1.06 22.79
CA ASN A 210 -2.75 -1.99 21.86
C ASN A 210 -2.65 -1.56 20.39
N ALA A 211 -1.73 -0.64 20.04
CA ALA A 211 -1.61 -0.11 18.69
C ALA A 211 -1.38 -1.20 17.63
N GLY A 212 -2.17 -1.15 16.54
CA GLY A 212 -2.11 -2.09 15.42
C GLY A 212 -0.93 -1.83 14.47
N GLY A 213 -0.85 -0.62 13.93
CA GLY A 213 0.27 -0.13 13.13
C GLY A 213 0.08 -0.17 11.61
N SER A 214 -1.04 -0.67 11.10
CA SER A 214 -1.23 -0.91 9.66
C SER A 214 -1.21 0.37 8.81
N ASN A 215 -1.63 1.46 9.44
CA ASN A 215 -1.87 2.74 8.80
C ASN A 215 -0.80 3.81 9.08
N CYS A 216 0.40 3.42 9.53
CA CYS A 216 1.38 4.41 9.98
C CYS A 216 2.07 5.16 8.84
N ALA A 217 1.95 4.70 7.60
CA ALA A 217 2.47 5.43 6.45
C ALA A 217 1.91 6.85 6.34
N ALA A 218 0.60 7.04 6.63
CA ALA A 218 -0.02 8.37 6.63
C ALA A 218 0.64 9.30 7.66
N ARG A 219 0.82 8.82 8.91
CA ARG A 219 1.52 9.57 9.97
C ARG A 219 2.95 9.94 9.56
N ILE A 220 3.71 8.96 9.03
CA ILE A 220 5.11 9.21 8.61
C ILE A 220 5.17 10.26 7.52
N MET A 221 4.36 10.11 6.46
CA MET A 221 4.45 10.93 5.25
C MET A 221 3.93 12.35 5.49
N GLU A 222 2.79 12.49 6.17
CA GLU A 222 2.19 13.81 6.43
C GLU A 222 2.95 14.61 7.50
N ASN A 223 3.72 13.95 8.36
CA ASN A 223 4.62 14.62 9.31
C ASN A 223 6.04 14.81 8.74
N GLY A 224 6.17 14.94 7.42
CA GLY A 224 7.43 15.28 6.77
C GLY A 224 8.41 14.11 6.67
N TRP A 225 7.91 12.90 6.40
CA TRP A 225 8.71 11.67 6.34
C TRP A 225 9.47 11.41 7.64
N LYS A 226 8.73 11.38 8.76
CA LYS A 226 9.28 11.14 10.09
C LYS A 226 8.50 10.07 10.85
N MET A 227 9.18 8.99 11.19
CA MET A 227 8.67 7.99 12.13
C MET A 227 8.93 8.45 13.57
N ASP A 228 7.95 9.15 14.14
CA ASP A 228 8.02 9.83 15.44
C ASP A 228 7.38 9.04 16.61
N TYR A 229 7.05 7.77 16.39
CA TYR A 229 6.52 6.82 17.37
C TYR A 229 7.45 5.62 17.55
#